data_AF-A0A8T6F9K3-F1
#
_entry.id   AF-A0A8T6F9K3-F1
#
_cell.length_a   1.000
_cell.length_b   1.000
_cell.length_c   1.000
_cell.angle_alpha   90.00
_cell.angle_beta   90.00
_cell.angle_gamma   90.00
#
_symmetry.space_group_name_H-M   'P 1'
#
loop_
_entity.id
_entity.type
_entity.pdbx_description
1 polymer ?
#
loop_
_entity_poly.entity_id
_entity_poly.type
_entity_poly.pdbx_seq_one_letter_code
_entity_poly.pdbx_strand_id
1 'polypeptide(L)'
;MAPEGEAPVVDVTLELSSYDFPKNALVRVEAWRSNSVQRWEYGTVGAIESPIGEASKLTDVPTSAQFRVLVVAGDDSGLLLGHAPSIRPVLPRRSLLPVRETNELGDEVWRVDFGDGLDSPELLVNSSVVGISEIVRSDATFRSLVMPEILRKVLHHIVVVGCHDPHDDEGPWGGWFAIARTHLPNEDPPTLRFDETSEEEISSAIQWIDRVVAAFADSPLDAVDVYNATISGR
;
A
#
# COMPACT_ATOMS: atom_id res chain seq x y z
N MET A 1 -15.96 12.87 8.21
CA MET A 1 -15.01 12.95 9.35
C MET A 1 -14.60 11.52 9.64
N ALA A 2 -13.52 11.05 9.01
CA ALA A 2 -13.01 9.70 9.23
C ALA A 2 -12.56 9.56 10.70
N PRO A 3 -12.68 8.37 11.32
CA PRO A 3 -12.14 8.18 12.66
C PRO A 3 -10.62 8.43 12.60
N GLU A 4 -10.09 9.23 13.53
CA GLU A 4 -8.65 9.38 13.72
C GLU A 4 -8.05 8.00 13.91
N GLY A 5 -7.42 7.48 12.85
CA GLY A 5 -6.63 6.27 12.92
C GLY A 5 -5.46 6.52 13.86
N GLU A 6 -5.30 5.66 14.85
CA GLU A 6 -4.19 5.71 15.79
C GLU A 6 -2.85 5.81 15.02
N ALA A 7 -1.96 6.70 15.47
CA ALA A 7 -0.67 6.92 14.82
C ALA A 7 0.12 5.59 14.74
N PRO A 8 0.74 5.27 13.58
CA PRO A 8 1.36 3.98 13.38
C PRO A 8 2.58 3.81 14.28
N VAL A 9 2.81 2.57 14.71
CA VAL A 9 3.96 2.19 15.51
C VAL A 9 5.16 1.92 14.61
N VAL A 10 6.33 2.46 14.98
CA VAL A 10 7.60 2.20 14.33
C VAL A 10 8.30 1.06 15.07
N ASP A 11 8.38 -0.10 14.42
CA ASP A 11 9.14 -1.25 14.91
C ASP A 11 10.42 -1.44 14.07
N VAL A 12 11.57 -1.49 14.74
CA VAL A 12 12.88 -1.57 14.08
C VAL A 12 13.71 -2.65 14.76
N THR A 13 14.18 -3.59 13.95
CA THR A 13 15.20 -4.57 14.36
C THR A 13 16.58 -4.11 13.89
N LEU A 14 17.53 -4.00 14.83
CA LEU A 14 18.89 -3.51 14.56
C LEU A 14 19.92 -4.60 14.86
N GLU A 15 20.65 -5.04 13.84
CA GLU A 15 21.79 -5.95 13.97
C GLU A 15 23.11 -5.21 13.75
N LEU A 16 23.70 -4.71 14.85
CA LEU A 16 24.93 -3.92 14.79
C LEU A 16 26.19 -4.71 15.20
N SER A 17 26.04 -5.95 15.67
CA SER A 17 27.14 -6.76 16.21
C SER A 17 28.20 -7.16 15.18
N SER A 18 27.89 -7.08 13.89
CA SER A 18 28.83 -7.34 12.79
C SER A 18 29.75 -6.15 12.48
N TYR A 19 29.55 -5.01 13.12
CA TYR A 19 30.33 -3.79 12.90
C TYR A 19 31.24 -3.49 14.09
N ASP A 20 32.38 -2.84 13.83
CA ASP A 20 33.38 -2.47 14.86
C ASP A 20 33.05 -1.15 15.58
N PHE A 21 31.78 -0.88 15.85
CA PHE A 21 31.38 0.33 16.58
C PHE A 21 31.70 0.24 18.08
N PRO A 22 32.10 1.35 18.73
CA PRO A 22 32.23 1.40 20.18
C PRO A 22 30.92 1.02 20.86
N LYS A 23 30.98 0.19 21.91
CA LYS A 23 29.76 -0.25 22.64
C LYS A 23 28.95 0.90 23.26
N ASN A 24 29.60 2.01 23.58
CA ASN A 24 28.95 3.20 24.12
C ASN A 24 28.42 4.14 23.04
N ALA A 25 28.62 3.86 21.74
CA ALA A 25 28.09 4.67 20.67
C ALA A 25 26.55 4.68 20.72
N LEU A 26 25.95 5.86 20.59
CA LEU A 26 24.52 6.09 20.61
C LEU A 26 23.90 5.66 19.29
N VAL A 27 22.72 5.05 19.36
CA VAL A 27 21.98 4.60 18.18
C VAL A 27 20.68 5.38 18.07
N ARG A 28 20.46 5.99 16.91
CA ARG A 28 19.28 6.80 16.61
C ARG A 28 18.60 6.30 15.35
N VAL A 29 17.29 6.24 15.39
CA VAL A 29 16.45 6.08 14.21
C VAL A 29 15.76 7.41 13.95
N GLU A 30 15.74 7.84 12.70
CA GLU A 30 15.03 9.05 12.31
C GLU A 30 14.12 8.78 11.12
N ALA A 31 12.89 9.28 11.21
CA ALA A 31 11.98 9.40 10.09
C ALA A 31 12.02 10.84 9.58
N TRP A 32 12.11 11.04 8.28
CA TRP A 32 12.20 12.37 7.68
C TRP A 32 11.41 12.49 6.39
N ARG A 33 10.82 13.68 6.18
CA ARG A 33 10.17 14.10 4.94
C ARG A 33 10.34 15.61 4.78
N SER A 34 10.97 16.04 3.69
CA SER A 34 11.29 17.45 3.44
C SER A 34 12.04 18.07 4.63
N ASN A 35 11.43 19.01 5.37
CA ASN A 35 12.05 19.70 6.49
C ASN A 35 11.62 19.16 7.88
N SER A 36 10.77 18.14 7.92
CA SER A 36 10.28 17.54 9.16
C SER A 36 11.06 16.27 9.48
N VAL A 37 11.45 16.11 10.75
CA VAL A 37 12.18 14.95 11.27
C VAL A 37 11.58 14.54 12.60
N GLN A 38 11.32 13.25 12.77
CA GLN A 38 11.05 12.62 14.06
C GLN A 38 12.22 11.70 14.40
N ARG A 39 12.69 11.75 15.65
CA ARG A 39 13.83 10.96 16.13
C ARG A 39 13.43 10.09 17.30
N TRP A 40 13.94 8.86 17.28
CA TRP A 40 13.91 7.94 18.40
C TRP A 40 15.33 7.57 18.82
N GLU A 41 15.57 7.58 20.11
CA GLU A 41 16.80 7.07 20.71
C GLU A 41 16.62 5.56 20.96
N TYR A 42 17.55 4.75 20.46
CA TYR A 42 17.54 3.28 20.57
C TYR A 42 18.62 2.76 21.53
N GLY A 43 19.07 3.61 22.45
CA GLY A 43 20.14 3.28 23.41
C GLY A 43 21.52 3.32 22.77
N THR A 44 22.34 2.30 23.05
CA THR A 44 23.73 2.22 22.59
C THR A 44 23.98 0.93 21.82
N VAL A 45 25.08 0.87 21.04
CA VAL A 45 25.49 -0.36 20.33
C VAL A 45 25.61 -1.56 21.29
N GLY A 46 26.07 -1.34 22.52
CA GLY A 46 26.20 -2.39 23.54
C GLY A 46 24.91 -2.73 24.29
N ALA A 47 23.88 -1.88 24.21
CA ALA A 47 22.60 -2.04 24.88
C ALA A 47 21.53 -1.33 24.04
N ILE A 48 21.02 -2.04 23.02
CA ILE A 48 19.93 -1.56 22.17
C ILE A 48 18.62 -1.67 22.92
N GLU A 49 17.87 -0.58 22.95
CA GLU A 49 16.57 -0.48 23.63
C GLU A 49 15.55 0.15 22.69
N SER A 50 14.55 -0.62 22.26
CA SER A 50 13.48 -0.10 21.39
C SER A 50 12.48 0.74 22.19
N PRO A 51 12.04 1.90 21.66
CA PRO A 51 10.90 2.63 22.22
C PRO A 51 9.64 1.76 22.27
N ILE A 52 8.81 1.94 23.29
CA ILE A 52 7.55 1.21 23.47
C ILE A 52 6.38 2.16 23.74
N GLY A 53 5.16 1.72 23.44
CA GLY A 53 3.94 2.51 23.67
C GLY A 53 3.92 3.81 22.86
N GLU A 54 3.50 4.91 23.47
CA GLU A 54 3.41 6.23 22.80
C GLU A 54 4.76 6.70 22.22
N ALA A 55 5.87 6.34 22.86
CA ALA A 55 7.20 6.72 22.39
C ALA A 55 7.59 6.03 21.07
N SER A 56 6.89 4.95 20.67
CA SER A 56 7.12 4.26 19.40
C SER A 56 6.30 4.79 18.23
N LYS A 57 5.37 5.72 18.47
CA LYS A 57 4.44 6.19 17.43
C LYS A 57 5.07 7.22 16.50
N LEU A 58 4.68 7.16 15.23
CA LEU A 58 5.01 8.15 14.20
C LEU A 58 3.96 9.27 14.21
N THR A 59 4.33 10.42 14.75
CA THR A 59 3.39 11.54 14.99
C THR A 59 3.79 12.83 14.28
N ASP A 60 5.09 13.06 14.10
CA ASP A 60 5.61 14.36 13.68
C ASP A 60 5.89 14.42 12.17
N VAL A 61 5.83 13.26 11.49
CA VAL A 61 6.05 13.13 10.05
C VAL A 61 5.03 12.17 9.43
N PRO A 62 4.68 12.33 8.14
CA PRO A 62 3.70 11.45 7.48
C PRO A 62 4.23 10.02 7.33
N THR A 63 3.31 9.06 7.15
CA THR A 63 3.65 7.64 6.92
C THR A 63 4.47 7.37 5.65
N SER A 64 4.57 8.36 4.75
CA SER A 64 5.41 8.35 3.55
C SER A 64 6.86 8.84 3.81
N ALA A 65 7.24 9.05 5.07
CA ALA A 65 8.59 9.43 5.46
C ALA A 65 9.62 8.33 5.14
N GLN A 66 10.84 8.76 4.83
CA GLN A 66 12.00 7.85 4.73
C GLN A 66 12.65 7.71 6.10
N PHE A 67 13.28 6.56 6.36
CA PHE A 67 13.96 6.30 7.60
C PHE A 67 15.48 6.30 7.41
N ARG A 68 16.22 6.58 8.47
CA ARG A 68 17.67 6.40 8.53
C ARG A 68 18.10 5.96 9.93
N VAL A 69 19.20 5.22 9.98
CA VAL A 69 19.87 4.86 11.24
C VAL A 69 21.17 5.63 11.34
N LEU A 70 21.42 6.22 12.50
CA LEU A 70 22.64 6.94 12.83
C LEU A 70 23.31 6.27 14.03
N VAL A 71 24.62 6.01 13.92
CA VAL A 71 25.46 5.61 15.04
C VAL A 71 26.39 6.77 15.35
N VAL A 72 26.28 7.34 16.54
CA VAL A 72 27.01 8.54 16.97
C VAL A 72 27.96 8.16 18.10
N ALA A 73 29.14 8.77 18.15
CA ALA A 73 30.08 8.57 19.23
C ALA A 73 29.41 8.83 20.58
N GLY A 74 29.69 7.98 21.57
CA GLY A 74 29.13 8.08 22.93
C GLY A 74 29.79 9.13 23.81
N ASP A 75 30.56 10.04 23.22
CA ASP A 75 31.13 11.20 23.86
C ASP A 75 30.35 12.46 23.45
N ASP A 76 30.66 13.60 24.06
CA ASP A 76 30.01 14.88 23.73
C ASP A 76 30.48 15.47 22.38
N SER A 77 31.22 14.71 21.57
CA SER A 77 31.72 15.20 20.28
C SER A 77 30.63 15.30 19.22
N GLY A 78 29.57 14.50 19.34
CA GLY A 78 28.53 14.38 18.32
C GLY A 78 29.02 13.77 17.01
N LEU A 79 30.18 13.12 17.00
CA LEU A 79 30.77 12.52 15.80
C LEU A 79 29.92 11.38 15.26
N LEU A 80 29.53 11.46 13.99
CA LEU A 80 28.80 10.38 13.32
C LEU A 80 29.77 9.25 12.92
N LEU A 81 29.60 8.08 13.52
CA LEU A 81 30.42 6.89 13.27
C LEU A 81 29.84 6.00 12.17
N GLY A 82 28.50 5.96 12.05
CA GLY A 82 27.80 5.12 11.08
C GLY A 82 26.51 5.76 10.61
N HIS A 83 26.16 5.51 9.35
CA HIS A 83 24.95 6.04 8.73
C HIS A 83 24.41 5.04 7.71
N ALA A 84 23.16 4.63 7.91
CA ALA A 84 22.39 3.89 6.91
C ALA A 84 21.28 4.81 6.38
N PRO A 85 21.48 5.46 5.22
CA PRO A 85 20.49 6.33 4.63
C PRO A 85 19.34 5.54 3.99
N SER A 86 18.19 6.18 3.87
CA SER A 86 17.09 5.78 2.98
C SER A 86 16.55 4.36 3.21
N ILE A 87 16.38 4.01 4.48
CA ILE A 87 15.64 2.82 4.90
C ILE A 87 14.16 3.06 4.58
N ARG A 88 13.57 2.16 3.78
CA ARG A 88 12.15 2.18 3.49
C ARG A 88 11.41 1.35 4.54
N PRO A 89 10.33 1.85 5.14
CA PRO A 89 9.56 1.07 6.10
C PRO A 89 8.86 -0.08 5.39
N VAL A 90 8.83 -1.25 6.03
CA VAL A 90 7.90 -2.32 5.64
C VAL A 90 6.55 -1.95 6.24
N LEU A 91 5.68 -1.35 5.43
CA LEU A 91 4.32 -1.08 5.86
C LEU A 91 3.54 -2.40 5.88
N PRO A 92 2.67 -2.65 6.87
CA PRO A 92 1.68 -3.72 6.76
C PRO A 92 0.95 -3.54 5.44
N ARG A 93 0.79 -4.62 4.67
CA ARG A 93 0.25 -4.59 3.30
C ARG A 93 -1.04 -3.78 3.32
N ARG A 94 -1.01 -2.57 2.74
CA ARG A 94 -2.22 -1.78 2.57
C ARG A 94 -3.14 -2.57 1.65
N SER A 95 -4.38 -2.70 2.09
CA SER A 95 -5.44 -3.17 1.23
C SER A 95 -5.44 -2.36 -0.08
N LEU A 96 -5.33 -3.01 -1.26
CA LEU A 96 -5.49 -2.30 -2.55
C LEU A 96 -6.95 -1.86 -2.77
N LEU A 97 -7.89 -2.39 -1.99
CA LEU A 97 -9.30 -2.02 -2.06
C LEU A 97 -9.93 -1.94 -0.66
N PRO A 98 -9.72 -0.85 0.09
CA PRO A 98 -10.36 -0.66 1.38
C PRO A 98 -11.89 -0.71 1.28
N VAL A 99 -12.56 -1.33 2.26
CA VAL A 99 -14.02 -1.42 2.30
C VAL A 99 -14.57 -0.35 3.23
N ARG A 100 -15.47 0.50 2.73
CA ARG A 100 -16.12 1.56 3.49
C ARG A 100 -17.64 1.42 3.44
N GLU A 101 -18.27 1.37 4.61
CA GLU A 101 -19.73 1.42 4.71
C GLU A 101 -20.24 2.84 4.48
N THR A 102 -21.34 2.98 3.74
CA THR A 102 -22.03 4.27 3.55
C THR A 102 -23.54 4.05 3.38
N ASN A 103 -24.33 5.09 3.63
CA ASN A 103 -25.76 5.15 3.34
C ASN A 103 -26.07 5.98 2.08
N GLU A 104 -25.05 6.44 1.36
CA GLU A 104 -25.16 7.31 0.18
C GLU A 104 -25.38 6.55 -1.13
N LEU A 105 -25.39 5.21 -1.10
CA LEU A 105 -25.53 4.37 -2.29
C LEU A 105 -26.97 4.21 -2.79
N GLY A 106 -27.98 4.73 -2.08
CA GLY A 106 -29.39 4.53 -2.44
C GLY A 106 -29.73 3.04 -2.46
N ASP A 107 -30.13 2.52 -3.63
CA ASP A 107 -30.47 1.11 -3.84
C ASP A 107 -29.29 0.25 -4.31
N GLU A 108 -28.12 0.83 -4.60
CA GLU A 108 -26.93 0.06 -4.96
C GLU A 108 -26.37 -0.67 -3.74
N VAL A 109 -26.04 -1.96 -3.88
CA VAL A 109 -25.45 -2.76 -2.80
C VAL A 109 -23.98 -2.40 -2.55
N TRP A 110 -23.25 -2.10 -3.61
CA TRP A 110 -21.84 -1.72 -3.56
C TRP A 110 -21.46 -0.86 -4.77
N ARG A 111 -20.38 -0.08 -4.63
CA ARG A 111 -19.80 0.73 -5.70
C ARG A 111 -18.29 0.85 -5.51
N VAL A 112 -17.52 0.88 -6.59
CA VAL A 112 -16.10 1.28 -6.52
C VAL A 112 -16.03 2.80 -6.62
N ASP A 113 -15.43 3.42 -5.62
CA ASP A 113 -15.10 4.83 -5.59
C ASP A 113 -13.63 4.99 -5.97
N PHE A 114 -13.36 5.78 -7.00
CA PHE A 114 -12.02 6.03 -7.51
C PHE A 114 -11.39 7.30 -6.93
N GLY A 115 -12.11 8.01 -6.04
CA GLY A 115 -11.65 9.26 -5.45
C GLY A 115 -11.45 10.36 -6.50
N ASP A 116 -10.47 11.23 -6.27
CA ASP A 116 -10.03 12.29 -7.19
C ASP A 116 -8.86 11.89 -8.10
N GLY A 117 -8.53 10.59 -8.14
CA GLY A 117 -7.48 10.01 -8.99
C GLY A 117 -6.08 9.99 -8.39
N LEU A 118 -5.87 10.58 -7.21
CA LEU A 118 -4.59 10.55 -6.47
C LEU A 118 -4.53 9.44 -5.41
N ASP A 119 -5.69 8.89 -5.05
CA ASP A 119 -5.84 7.86 -4.02
C ASP A 119 -6.11 6.47 -4.62
N SER A 120 -5.81 5.41 -3.85
CA SER A 120 -6.21 4.05 -4.18
C SER A 120 -7.75 3.91 -4.14
N PRO A 121 -8.35 3.03 -4.95
CA PRO A 121 -9.80 2.92 -5.03
C PRO A 121 -10.37 2.31 -3.75
N GLU A 122 -11.60 2.69 -3.39
CA GLU A 122 -12.35 2.14 -2.26
C GLU A 122 -13.57 1.35 -2.73
N LEU A 123 -13.91 0.27 -2.03
CA LEU A 123 -15.18 -0.41 -2.18
C LEU A 123 -16.19 0.17 -1.19
N LEU A 124 -17.13 0.96 -1.70
CA LEU A 124 -18.28 1.43 -0.93
C LEU A 124 -19.31 0.33 -0.85
N VAL A 125 -19.83 0.08 0.36
CA VAL A 125 -20.86 -0.93 0.59
C VAL A 125 -22.04 -0.32 1.34
N ASN A 126 -23.24 -0.73 0.96
CA ASN A 126 -24.46 -0.10 1.45
C ASN A 126 -24.81 -0.61 2.85
N SER A 127 -24.70 0.27 3.83
CA SER A 127 -25.01 0.01 5.24
C SER A 127 -26.48 -0.39 5.50
N SER A 128 -27.38 -0.20 4.53
CA SER A 128 -28.77 -0.71 4.62
C SER A 128 -28.86 -2.24 4.49
N VAL A 129 -27.85 -2.90 3.91
CA VAL A 129 -27.77 -4.35 3.80
C VAL A 129 -27.17 -4.92 5.09
N VAL A 130 -27.98 -5.66 5.84
CA VAL A 130 -27.59 -6.23 7.13
C VAL A 130 -26.39 -7.17 6.95
N GLY A 131 -25.30 -6.87 7.67
CA GLY A 131 -24.09 -7.70 7.66
C GLY A 131 -23.22 -7.57 6.41
N ILE A 132 -23.45 -6.56 5.56
CA ILE A 132 -22.72 -6.40 4.29
C ILE A 132 -21.20 -6.42 4.44
N SER A 133 -20.69 -5.81 5.51
CA SER A 133 -19.27 -5.80 5.84
C SER A 133 -18.67 -7.19 6.02
N GLU A 134 -19.42 -8.11 6.65
CA GLU A 134 -18.98 -9.49 6.87
C GLU A 134 -19.12 -10.30 5.58
N ILE A 135 -20.22 -10.09 4.85
CA ILE A 135 -20.46 -10.73 3.54
C ILE A 135 -19.32 -10.42 2.58
N VAL A 136 -18.97 -9.14 2.45
CA VAL A 136 -17.90 -8.70 1.52
C VAL A 136 -16.57 -9.36 1.87
N ARG A 137 -16.23 -9.45 3.16
CA ARG A 137 -14.95 -10.00 3.64
C ARG A 137 -14.86 -11.52 3.57
N SER A 138 -15.94 -12.21 3.94
CA SER A 138 -15.88 -13.63 4.28
C SER A 138 -16.69 -14.51 3.33
N ASP A 139 -17.69 -13.99 2.64
CA ASP A 139 -18.54 -14.78 1.75
C ASP A 139 -17.83 -15.09 0.42
N ALA A 140 -17.58 -16.37 0.16
CA ALA A 140 -16.87 -16.80 -1.05
C ALA A 140 -17.70 -16.57 -2.31
N THR A 141 -19.02 -16.79 -2.25
CA THR A 141 -19.93 -16.63 -3.40
C THR A 141 -20.01 -15.18 -3.83
N PHE A 142 -20.18 -14.26 -2.88
CA PHE A 142 -20.16 -12.83 -3.12
C PHE A 142 -18.85 -12.41 -3.80
N ARG A 143 -17.70 -12.85 -3.24
CA ARG A 143 -16.38 -12.52 -3.80
C ARG A 143 -16.20 -13.05 -5.21
N SER A 144 -16.58 -14.29 -5.50
CA SER A 144 -16.49 -14.86 -6.85
C SER A 144 -17.34 -14.10 -7.88
N LEU A 145 -18.47 -13.53 -7.46
CA LEU A 145 -19.34 -12.75 -8.35
C LEU A 145 -18.87 -11.30 -8.53
N VAL A 146 -18.33 -10.70 -7.48
CA VAL A 146 -18.06 -9.25 -7.43
C VAL A 146 -16.62 -8.91 -7.82
N MET A 147 -15.64 -9.73 -7.45
CA MET A 147 -14.22 -9.42 -7.69
C MET A 147 -13.83 -9.31 -9.16
N PRO A 148 -14.29 -10.20 -10.07
CA PRO A 148 -13.98 -10.04 -11.49
C PRO A 148 -14.48 -8.70 -12.04
N GLU A 149 -15.64 -8.22 -11.56
CA GLU A 149 -16.20 -6.95 -11.99
C GLU A 149 -15.47 -5.76 -11.38
N ILE A 150 -15.04 -5.83 -10.12
CA ILE A 150 -14.19 -4.81 -9.52
C ILE A 150 -12.88 -4.70 -10.30
N LEU A 151 -12.21 -5.82 -10.58
CA LEU A 151 -10.95 -5.83 -11.32
C LEU A 151 -11.13 -5.20 -12.72
N ARG A 152 -12.21 -5.58 -13.43
CA ARG A 152 -12.55 -4.97 -14.73
C ARG A 152 -12.69 -3.45 -14.62
N LYS A 153 -13.48 -2.97 -13.65
CA LYS A 153 -13.72 -1.53 -13.45
C LYS A 153 -12.43 -0.79 -13.12
N VAL A 154 -11.59 -1.33 -12.24
CA VAL A 154 -10.32 -0.70 -11.85
C VAL A 154 -9.35 -0.65 -13.03
N LEU A 155 -9.14 -1.77 -13.73
CA LEU A 155 -8.24 -1.78 -14.89
C LEU A 155 -8.74 -0.84 -16.00
N HIS A 156 -10.06 -0.80 -16.25
CA HIS A 156 -10.62 0.14 -17.20
C HIS A 156 -10.39 1.59 -16.77
N HIS A 157 -10.60 1.91 -15.48
CA HIS A 157 -10.34 3.24 -14.96
C HIS A 157 -8.87 3.62 -15.15
N ILE A 158 -7.92 2.78 -14.75
CA ILE A 158 -6.51 3.17 -14.77
C ILE A 158 -5.90 3.18 -16.18
N VAL A 159 -6.30 2.25 -17.04
CA VAL A 159 -5.73 2.11 -18.40
C VAL A 159 -6.41 3.05 -19.37
N VAL A 160 -7.76 3.05 -19.40
CA VAL A 160 -8.54 3.71 -20.46
C VAL A 160 -8.93 5.13 -20.06
N VAL A 161 -9.36 5.34 -18.81
CA VAL A 161 -9.82 6.65 -18.35
C VAL A 161 -8.66 7.51 -17.86
N GLY A 162 -7.76 6.96 -17.05
CA GLY A 162 -6.67 7.67 -16.41
C GLY A 162 -5.35 7.64 -17.19
N CYS A 163 -5.20 6.74 -18.17
CA CYS A 163 -3.97 6.54 -18.94
C CYS A 163 -2.72 6.44 -18.04
N HIS A 164 -2.82 5.76 -16.89
CA HIS A 164 -1.73 5.65 -15.93
C HIS A 164 -0.59 4.79 -16.48
N ASP A 165 0.65 5.14 -16.11
CA ASP A 165 1.83 4.37 -16.52
C ASP A 165 1.86 3.01 -15.80
N PRO A 166 1.83 1.88 -16.54
CA PRO A 166 1.89 0.54 -15.94
C PRO A 166 3.26 0.15 -15.36
N HIS A 167 4.24 1.05 -15.39
CA HIS A 167 5.57 0.88 -14.78
C HIS A 167 5.77 1.76 -13.54
N ASP A 168 4.77 2.56 -13.14
CA ASP A 168 4.79 3.27 -11.86
C ASP A 168 4.35 2.34 -10.72
N ASP A 169 5.28 1.48 -10.30
CA ASP A 169 5.07 0.51 -9.21
C ASP A 169 4.89 1.18 -7.84
N GLU A 170 5.33 2.44 -7.69
CA GLU A 170 5.24 3.20 -6.43
C GLU A 170 3.91 3.96 -6.28
N GLY A 171 3.15 4.10 -7.37
CA GLY A 171 1.86 4.77 -7.41
C GLY A 171 0.70 3.97 -6.78
N PRO A 172 -0.46 4.60 -6.54
CA PRO A 172 -1.65 3.96 -5.94
C PRO A 172 -2.22 2.81 -6.79
N TRP A 173 -1.80 2.71 -8.05
CA TRP A 173 -2.27 1.74 -9.03
C TRP A 173 -1.29 0.58 -9.29
N GLY A 174 -0.04 0.67 -8.81
CA GLY A 174 1.00 -0.34 -9.08
C GLY A 174 0.59 -1.75 -8.67
N GLY A 175 -0.08 -1.89 -7.51
CA GLY A 175 -0.61 -3.18 -7.05
C GLY A 175 -1.63 -3.82 -8.01
N TRP A 176 -2.44 -3.02 -8.71
CA TRP A 176 -3.42 -3.51 -9.68
C TRP A 176 -2.76 -4.00 -10.96
N PHE A 177 -1.70 -3.31 -11.43
CA PHE A 177 -0.89 -3.79 -12.54
C PHE A 177 -0.10 -5.06 -12.18
N ALA A 178 0.38 -5.18 -10.93
CA ALA A 178 1.03 -6.40 -10.45
C ALA A 178 0.08 -7.61 -10.47
N ILE A 179 -1.20 -7.42 -10.10
CA ILE A 179 -2.23 -8.46 -10.25
C ILE A 179 -2.39 -8.84 -11.72
N ALA A 180 -2.53 -7.86 -12.62
CA ALA A 180 -2.69 -8.14 -14.05
C ALA A 180 -1.52 -8.94 -14.63
N ARG A 181 -0.27 -8.57 -14.30
CA ARG A 181 0.95 -9.29 -14.70
C ARG A 181 1.03 -10.70 -14.11
N THR A 182 0.43 -10.95 -12.95
CA THR A 182 0.36 -12.30 -12.37
C THR A 182 -0.52 -13.23 -13.22
N HIS A 183 -1.62 -12.70 -13.78
CA HIS A 183 -2.55 -13.49 -14.59
C HIS A 183 -2.13 -13.57 -16.07
N LEU A 184 -1.46 -12.55 -16.60
CA LEU A 184 -0.90 -12.54 -17.96
C LEU A 184 0.61 -12.25 -17.93
N PRO A 185 1.46 -13.19 -17.48
CA PRO A 185 2.90 -12.93 -17.27
C PRO A 185 3.70 -12.69 -18.55
N ASN A 186 3.13 -13.02 -19.71
CA ASN A 186 3.77 -12.85 -21.02
C ASN A 186 3.18 -11.68 -21.83
N GLU A 187 2.24 -10.93 -21.24
CA GLU A 187 1.66 -9.74 -21.88
C GLU A 187 1.91 -8.51 -21.01
N ASP A 188 2.55 -7.48 -21.57
CA ASP A 188 2.66 -6.20 -20.89
C ASP A 188 1.31 -5.46 -20.88
N PRO A 189 0.98 -4.75 -19.80
CA PRO A 189 -0.19 -3.87 -19.81
C PRO A 189 -0.06 -2.80 -20.90
N PRO A 190 -1.16 -2.46 -21.58
CA PRO A 190 -1.17 -1.42 -22.61
C PRO A 190 -0.89 -0.04 -21.99
N THR A 191 -0.13 0.78 -22.70
CA THR A 191 0.11 2.20 -22.35
C THR A 191 -0.69 3.07 -23.31
N LEU A 192 -1.69 3.78 -22.79
CA LEU A 192 -2.50 4.74 -23.56
C LEU A 192 -2.09 6.18 -23.21
N ARG A 193 -2.51 7.13 -24.06
CA ARG A 193 -2.29 8.57 -23.89
C ARG A 193 -3.54 9.35 -24.29
N PHE A 194 -3.99 10.24 -23.42
CA PHE A 194 -5.25 10.99 -23.57
C PHE A 194 -5.53 11.55 -24.98
N ASP A 195 -4.53 12.16 -25.62
CA ASP A 195 -4.73 12.89 -26.89
C ASP A 195 -4.15 12.16 -28.12
N GLU A 196 -3.51 11.00 -27.93
CA GLU A 196 -2.78 10.30 -28.98
C GLU A 196 -3.30 8.88 -29.25
N THR A 197 -4.29 8.43 -28.47
CA THR A 197 -4.80 7.06 -28.56
C THR A 197 -5.92 6.93 -29.60
N SER A 198 -5.76 5.99 -30.52
CA SER A 198 -6.80 5.61 -31.49
C SER A 198 -7.89 4.73 -30.88
N GLU A 199 -9.06 4.68 -31.53
CA GLU A 199 -10.15 3.78 -31.13
C GLU A 199 -9.72 2.29 -31.16
N GLU A 200 -8.82 1.92 -32.07
CA GLU A 200 -8.27 0.56 -32.15
C GLU A 200 -7.40 0.22 -30.95
N GLU A 201 -6.58 1.16 -30.47
CA GLU A 201 -5.77 0.99 -29.27
C GLU A 201 -6.63 0.90 -28.01
N ILE A 202 -7.69 1.71 -27.90
CA ILE A 202 -8.67 1.61 -26.80
C ILE A 202 -9.35 0.24 -26.82
N SER A 203 -9.80 -0.21 -28.00
CA SER A 203 -10.43 -1.53 -28.16
C SER A 203 -9.48 -2.67 -27.79
N SER A 204 -8.22 -2.58 -28.20
CA SER A 204 -7.17 -3.53 -27.84
C SER A 204 -6.93 -3.56 -26.32
N ALA A 205 -6.91 -2.39 -25.67
CA ALA A 205 -6.76 -2.28 -24.23
C ALA A 205 -7.95 -2.90 -23.48
N ILE A 206 -9.18 -2.65 -23.94
CA ILE A 206 -10.40 -3.28 -23.37
C ILE A 206 -10.33 -4.81 -23.50
N GLN A 207 -9.91 -5.32 -24.66
CA GLN A 207 -9.74 -6.77 -24.86
C GLN A 207 -8.65 -7.35 -23.95
N TRP A 208 -7.57 -6.62 -23.70
CA TRP A 208 -6.54 -7.03 -22.74
C TRP A 208 -7.12 -7.09 -21.32
N ILE A 209 -7.91 -6.09 -20.90
CA ILE A 209 -8.60 -6.10 -19.60
C ILE A 209 -9.49 -7.33 -19.46
N ASP A 210 -10.30 -7.65 -20.48
CA ASP A 210 -11.18 -8.81 -20.44
C ASP A 210 -10.41 -10.14 -20.35
N ARG A 211 -9.24 -10.24 -21.00
CA ARG A 211 -8.36 -11.42 -20.85
C ARG A 211 -7.80 -11.54 -19.44
N VAL A 212 -7.35 -10.43 -18.83
CA VAL A 212 -6.89 -10.43 -17.43
C VAL A 212 -8.00 -10.91 -16.50
N VAL A 213 -9.22 -10.38 -16.68
CA VAL A 213 -10.36 -10.73 -15.82
C VAL A 213 -10.80 -12.18 -16.04
N ALA A 214 -10.76 -12.68 -17.27
CA ALA A 214 -11.05 -14.09 -17.55
C ALA A 214 -10.01 -15.02 -16.88
N ALA A 215 -8.72 -14.70 -17.00
CA ALA A 215 -7.65 -15.46 -16.35
C ALA A 215 -7.73 -15.40 -14.82
N PHE A 216 -8.15 -14.26 -14.26
CA PHE A 216 -8.44 -14.11 -12.83
C PHE A 216 -9.62 -15.00 -12.40
N ALA A 217 -10.72 -15.01 -13.15
CA ALA A 217 -11.91 -15.77 -12.84
C ALA A 217 -11.70 -17.30 -12.95
N ASP A 218 -10.80 -17.75 -13.82
CA ASP A 218 -10.43 -19.16 -13.98
C ASP A 218 -9.55 -19.70 -12.83
N SER A 219 -8.95 -18.84 -12.00
CA SER A 219 -8.18 -19.23 -10.80
C SER A 219 -8.85 -18.75 -9.49
N PRO A 220 -9.94 -19.39 -9.04
CA PRO A 220 -10.72 -18.94 -7.89
C PRO A 220 -9.99 -19.04 -6.53
N LEU A 221 -8.89 -19.80 -6.44
CA LEU A 221 -8.05 -19.90 -5.24
C LEU A 221 -7.07 -18.71 -5.14
N ASP A 222 -6.49 -18.26 -6.26
CA ASP A 222 -5.61 -17.08 -6.29
C ASP A 222 -6.39 -15.79 -6.06
N ALA A 223 -7.64 -15.72 -6.54
CA ALA A 223 -8.51 -14.56 -6.33
C ALA A 223 -8.74 -14.25 -4.85
N VAL A 224 -8.88 -15.28 -4.00
CA VAL A 224 -9.08 -15.15 -2.55
C VAL A 224 -7.79 -14.79 -1.83
N ASP A 225 -6.63 -15.30 -2.27
CA ASP A 225 -5.34 -14.99 -1.65
C ASP A 225 -4.79 -13.62 -2.08
N VAL A 226 -4.98 -13.24 -3.34
CA VAL A 226 -4.80 -11.86 -3.82
C VAL A 226 -5.75 -10.94 -3.08
N TYR A 227 -7.03 -11.31 -2.90
CA TYR A 227 -7.98 -10.54 -2.10
C TYR A 227 -7.57 -10.42 -0.63
N ASN A 228 -7.10 -11.48 0.02
CA ASN A 228 -6.62 -11.42 1.40
C ASN A 228 -5.38 -10.52 1.52
N ALA A 229 -4.48 -10.56 0.53
CA ALA A 229 -3.34 -9.64 0.43
C ALA A 229 -3.77 -8.20 0.08
N THR A 230 -4.94 -8.04 -0.54
CA THR A 230 -5.51 -6.80 -1.06
C THR A 230 -6.55 -6.19 -0.12
N ILE A 231 -7.07 -6.88 0.89
CA ILE A 231 -8.12 -6.36 1.79
C ILE A 231 -7.73 -6.47 3.27
N SER A 232 -6.91 -7.47 3.65
CA SER A 232 -6.45 -7.60 5.03
C SER A 232 -5.10 -6.94 5.23
N GLY A 233 -5.12 -5.65 5.58
CA GLY A 233 -4.08 -5.11 6.45
C GLY A 233 -4.19 -5.81 7.79
N ARG A 234 -3.29 -6.75 8.07
CA ARG A 234 -2.98 -7.18 9.43
C ARG A 234 -1.75 -6.44 9.91
#